data_AF-C7YWP9-F1
#
_entry.id   AF-C7YWP9-F1
#
_cell.length_a   1.000
_cell.length_b   1.000
_cell.length_c   1.000
_cell.angle_alpha   90.00
_cell.angle_beta   90.00
_cell.angle_gamma   90.00
#
_symmetry.space_group_name_H-M   'P 1'
#
loop_
_entity.id
_entity.type
_entity.pdbx_description
1 polymer ?
#
loop_
_entity_poly.entity_id
_entity_poly.type
_entity_poly.pdbx_seq_one_letter_code
_entity_poly.pdbx_strand_id
1 'polypeptide(L)'
;RADSMDPDFPTGDFSRRLQQMGIAQPNPTYSPSSTASSQLGPQAPLGPSFAPSRSNPTLVALEARQRLQDEAEEDFAAIGRGVDGRRFLDMRTVVDATKLRDRGVPDKDIESRLRIQPGLLGRLG
;
A
#
# COMPACT_ATOMS: atom_id res chain seq x y z
N ARG A 1 1.52 27.27 18.84
CA ARG A 1 0.18 27.67 19.29
C ARG A 1 -0.78 26.76 18.53
N ALA A 2 -1.37 25.78 19.23
CA ALA A 2 -2.28 24.83 18.61
C ALA A 2 -3.69 25.40 18.74
N ASP A 3 -4.33 25.70 17.62
CA ASP A 3 -5.71 26.18 17.61
C ASP A 3 -6.61 24.96 17.82
N SER A 4 -6.95 24.72 19.09
CA SER A 4 -8.02 23.81 19.49
C SER A 4 -9.36 24.46 19.14
N MET A 5 -9.73 24.43 17.86
CA MET A 5 -11.12 24.68 17.48
C MET A 5 -11.93 23.42 17.71
N ASP A 6 -12.92 23.56 18.59
CA ASP A 6 -13.92 22.55 18.91
C ASP A 6 -14.69 22.19 17.62
N PRO A 7 -14.67 20.93 17.16
CA PRO A 7 -15.34 20.50 15.93
C PRO A 7 -16.87 20.62 16.01
N ASP A 8 -17.42 20.81 17.21
CA ASP A 8 -18.86 20.95 17.43
C ASP A 8 -19.35 22.40 17.34
N PHE A 9 -18.45 23.39 17.20
CA PHE A 9 -18.83 24.78 16.97
C PHE A 9 -18.95 25.07 15.47
N PRO A 10 -20.17 25.26 14.93
CA PRO A 10 -20.35 25.60 13.53
C PRO A 10 -19.74 26.98 13.26
N THR A 11 -18.65 27.01 12.52
CA THR A 11 -18.01 28.25 12.06
C THR A 11 -18.94 28.98 11.08
N GLY A 12 -18.89 30.32 11.04
CA GLY A 12 -19.75 31.11 10.17
C GLY A 12 -19.65 30.74 8.68
N ASP A 13 -18.49 30.23 8.24
CA ASP A 13 -18.28 29.73 6.88
C ASP A 13 -19.03 28.42 6.61
N PHE A 14 -19.18 27.55 7.60
CA PHE A 14 -19.99 26.35 7.50
C PHE A 14 -21.48 26.70 7.28
N SER A 15 -22.00 27.67 8.06
CA SER A 15 -23.38 28.16 7.88
C SER A 15 -23.61 28.78 6.51
N ARG A 16 -22.62 29.53 5.99
CA ARG A 16 -22.68 30.12 4.64
C ARG A 16 -22.70 29.05 3.54
N ARG A 17 -21.93 27.98 3.69
CA ARG A 17 -21.91 26.86 2.74
C ARG A 17 -23.21 26.05 2.76
N LEU A 18 -23.82 25.86 3.93
CA LEU A 18 -25.15 25.25 4.04
C LEU A 18 -26.22 26.11 3.36
N GLN A 19 -26.19 27.44 3.54
CA GLN A 19 -27.10 28.35 2.85
C GLN A 19 -26.91 28.34 1.33
N GLN A 20 -25.66 28.21 0.84
CA GLN A 20 -25.36 28.07 -0.59
C GLN A 20 -25.83 26.75 -1.18
N MET A 21 -25.67 25.64 -0.45
CA MET A 21 -26.11 24.31 -0.89
C MET A 21 -27.64 24.20 -0.97
N GLY A 22 -28.35 24.99 -0.16
CA GLY A 22 -29.81 24.99 -0.14
C GLY A 22 -30.40 23.68 0.39
N ILE A 23 -31.72 23.56 0.29
CA ILE A 23 -32.43 22.34 0.71
C ILE A 23 -32.25 21.30 -0.39
N ALA A 24 -31.63 20.17 -0.07
CA ALA A 24 -31.58 19.02 -0.97
C ALA A 24 -33.00 18.50 -1.21
N GLN A 25 -33.46 18.50 -2.46
CA GLN A 25 -34.73 17.87 -2.82
C GLN A 25 -34.56 16.35 -2.78
N PRO A 26 -35.22 15.64 -1.84
CA PRO A 26 -35.18 14.19 -1.84
C PRO A 26 -35.92 13.68 -3.08
N ASN A 27 -35.44 12.56 -3.63
CA ASN A 27 -36.15 11.86 -4.68
C ASN A 27 -37.51 11.38 -4.13
N PRO A 28 -38.65 11.81 -4.68
CA PRO A 28 -39.94 11.47 -4.11
C PRO A 28 -40.28 9.99 -4.32
N THR A 29 -40.19 9.19 -3.26
CA THR A 29 -40.64 7.79 -3.25
C THR A 29 -42.13 7.72 -2.97
N TYR A 30 -42.94 7.88 -4.02
CA TYR A 30 -44.39 7.68 -3.95
C TYR A 30 -44.75 6.20 -4.09
N SER A 31 -44.47 5.35 -3.10
CA SER A 31 -45.11 4.01 -2.93
C SER A 31 -44.62 3.24 -1.69
N PRO A 32 -45.48 2.39 -1.07
CA PRO A 32 -45.14 1.60 0.12
C PRO A 32 -44.16 0.42 -0.12
N SER A 33 -43.69 0.20 -1.36
CA SER A 33 -42.78 -0.92 -1.71
C SER A 33 -41.54 -0.51 -2.52
N SER A 34 -41.16 0.76 -2.55
CA SER A 34 -40.03 1.20 -3.38
C SER A 34 -38.65 0.82 -2.81
N THR A 35 -37.95 -0.09 -3.48
CA THR A 35 -36.49 -0.21 -3.44
C THR A 35 -35.91 0.59 -4.61
N ALA A 36 -35.46 1.83 -4.37
CA ALA A 36 -34.87 2.65 -5.42
C ALA A 36 -33.56 2.01 -5.93
N SER A 37 -33.63 1.29 -7.06
CA SER A 37 -32.46 0.87 -7.83
C SER A 37 -32.08 2.00 -8.79
N SER A 38 -30.85 2.49 -8.68
CA SER A 38 -30.27 3.36 -9.70
C SER A 38 -29.30 2.52 -10.52
N GLN A 39 -29.77 1.96 -11.63
CA GLN A 39 -28.91 1.47 -12.69
C GLN A 39 -29.55 1.86 -14.02
N LEU A 40 -28.87 2.73 -14.79
CA LEU A 40 -28.62 2.62 -16.23
C LEU A 40 -28.01 3.94 -16.76
N GLY A 41 -26.68 4.01 -16.70
CA GLY A 41 -25.81 5.01 -17.34
C GLY A 41 -24.34 4.68 -17.01
N PRO A 42 -23.36 4.92 -17.90
CA PRO A 42 -21.96 4.59 -17.67
C PRO A 42 -21.32 5.63 -16.73
N GLN A 43 -21.67 5.57 -15.45
CA GLN A 43 -20.99 6.27 -14.38
C GLN A 43 -20.35 5.24 -13.45
N ALA A 44 -19.06 5.41 -13.21
CA ALA A 44 -18.25 4.61 -12.30
C ALA A 44 -18.98 4.41 -10.95
N PRO A 45 -18.85 3.23 -10.32
CA PRO A 45 -19.49 2.99 -9.03
C PRO A 45 -18.87 3.91 -7.96
N LEU A 46 -19.64 4.88 -7.48
CA LEU A 46 -19.34 5.74 -6.32
C LEU A 46 -19.61 5.04 -4.98
N GLY A 47 -19.46 3.71 -4.92
CA GLY A 47 -19.57 2.91 -3.71
C GLY A 47 -18.40 1.94 -3.60
N PRO A 48 -18.04 1.44 -2.41
CA PRO A 48 -16.97 0.46 -2.29
C PRO A 48 -17.32 -0.76 -3.15
N SER A 49 -16.53 -0.93 -4.21
CA SER A 49 -16.59 -2.07 -5.11
C SER A 49 -16.15 -3.30 -4.32
N PHE A 50 -17.10 -3.99 -3.69
CA PHE A 50 -16.83 -5.29 -3.10
C PHE A 50 -16.59 -6.30 -4.22
N ALA A 51 -15.38 -6.82 -4.29
CA ALA A 51 -15.00 -7.89 -5.21
C ALA A 51 -16.02 -9.04 -5.13
N PRO A 52 -16.31 -9.73 -6.24
CA PRO A 52 -17.27 -10.83 -6.25
C PRO A 52 -16.92 -11.84 -5.15
N SER A 53 -17.93 -12.25 -4.38
CA SER A 53 -17.86 -13.17 -3.21
C SER A 53 -17.26 -14.56 -3.48
N ARG A 54 -16.77 -14.81 -4.71
CA ARG A 54 -16.07 -16.04 -5.09
C ARG A 54 -14.60 -16.07 -4.65
N SER A 55 -14.01 -14.93 -4.32
CA SER A 55 -12.67 -14.85 -3.73
C SER A 55 -12.79 -14.47 -2.26
N ASN A 56 -12.69 -15.45 -1.35
CA ASN A 56 -12.67 -15.17 0.07
C ASN A 56 -11.35 -14.43 0.40
N PRO A 57 -11.40 -13.15 0.82
CA PRO A 57 -10.18 -12.35 1.03
C PRO A 57 -9.30 -12.94 2.13
N THR A 58 -9.86 -13.69 3.08
CA THR A 58 -9.08 -14.36 4.12
C THR A 58 -8.23 -15.49 3.55
N LEU A 59 -8.76 -16.25 2.59
CA LEU A 59 -8.02 -17.32 1.91
C LEU A 59 -6.92 -16.75 1.02
N VAL A 60 -7.19 -15.65 0.31
CA VAL A 60 -6.19 -14.96 -0.51
C VAL A 60 -5.06 -14.40 0.37
N ALA A 61 -5.39 -13.77 1.51
CA ALA A 61 -4.39 -13.25 2.43
C ALA A 61 -3.58 -14.38 3.09
N LEU A 62 -4.21 -15.52 3.38
CA LEU A 62 -3.53 -16.69 3.93
C LEU A 62 -2.55 -17.29 2.91
N GLU A 63 -2.97 -17.46 1.65
CA GLU A 63 -2.12 -17.96 0.58
C GLU A 63 -0.93 -17.02 0.31
N ALA A 64 -1.18 -15.71 0.26
CA ALA A 64 -0.12 -14.71 0.10
C ALA A 64 0.89 -14.77 1.26
N ARG A 65 0.42 -14.96 2.50
CA ARG A 65 1.30 -15.15 3.66
C ARG A 65 2.11 -16.42 3.53
N GLN A 66 1.51 -17.53 3.11
CA GLN A 66 2.19 -18.81 2.98
C GLN A 66 3.31 -18.74 1.94
N ARG A 67 3.05 -18.13 0.77
CA ARG A 67 4.08 -17.89 -0.25
C ARG A 67 5.27 -17.08 0.28
N LEU A 68 5.02 -16.02 1.04
CA LEU A 68 6.08 -15.21 1.65
C LEU A 68 6.88 -15.99 2.71
N GLN A 69 6.24 -16.92 3.43
CA GLN A 69 6.92 -17.78 4.40
C GLN A 69 7.83 -18.78 3.69
N ASP A 70 7.35 -19.40 2.61
CA ASP A 70 8.13 -20.36 1.83
C ASP A 70 9.38 -19.68 1.24
N GLU A 71 9.23 -18.50 0.63
CA GLU A 71 10.37 -17.70 0.11
C GLU A 71 11.37 -17.32 1.21
N ALA A 72 10.87 -16.97 2.41
CA ALA A 72 11.73 -16.65 3.53
C ALA A 72 12.49 -17.88 4.04
N GLU A 73 11.83 -19.05 4.13
CA GLU A 73 12.44 -20.29 4.58
C GLU A 73 13.48 -20.82 3.58
N GLU A 74 13.24 -20.67 2.27
CA GLU A 74 14.24 -20.92 1.23
C GLU A 74 15.46 -20.02 1.40
N ASP A 75 15.26 -18.72 1.64
CA ASP A 75 16.36 -17.79 1.86
C ASP A 75 17.10 -18.07 3.18
N PHE A 76 16.39 -18.46 4.25
CA PHE A 76 17.01 -18.93 5.50
C PHE A 76 17.78 -20.24 5.33
N ALA A 77 17.29 -21.17 4.51
CA ALA A 77 18.02 -22.39 4.16
C ALA A 77 19.25 -22.07 3.30
N ALA A 78 19.15 -21.07 2.41
CA ALA A 78 20.25 -20.56 1.60
C ALA A 78 21.29 -19.77 2.42
N ILE A 79 20.91 -19.20 3.57
CA ILE A 79 21.82 -18.47 4.50
C ILE A 79 23.00 -19.35 5.00
N GLY A 80 22.96 -20.67 4.81
CA GLY A 80 24.09 -21.59 5.04
C GLY A 80 24.75 -22.19 3.79
N ARG A 81 24.08 -22.19 2.63
CA ARG A 81 24.62 -22.68 1.35
C ARG A 81 25.12 -21.49 0.55
N GLY A 82 26.34 -21.05 0.80
CA GLY A 82 26.95 -19.87 0.18
C GLY A 82 27.22 -19.97 -1.33
N VAL A 83 26.20 -20.23 -2.14
CA VAL A 83 26.31 -20.45 -3.59
C VAL A 83 25.71 -19.32 -4.40
N ASP A 84 24.65 -18.66 -3.91
CA ASP A 84 24.10 -17.44 -4.51
C ASP A 84 24.06 -16.33 -3.46
N GLY A 85 24.60 -15.16 -3.79
CA GLY A 85 24.71 -14.02 -2.88
C GLY A 85 23.37 -13.65 -2.23
N ARG A 86 23.44 -13.08 -1.03
CA ARG A 86 22.26 -12.76 -0.22
C ARG A 86 21.36 -11.76 -0.96
N ARG A 87 20.06 -12.07 -1.09
CA ARG A 87 19.01 -11.17 -1.61
C ARG A 87 18.51 -10.20 -0.56
N PHE A 88 18.29 -10.68 0.66
CA PHE A 88 17.96 -9.81 1.79
C PHE A 88 19.23 -9.19 2.38
N LEU A 89 19.23 -7.86 2.44
CA LEU A 89 20.32 -7.08 3.03
C LEU A 89 19.96 -6.63 4.44
N ASP A 90 20.92 -6.76 5.36
CA ASP A 90 20.85 -6.10 6.67
C ASP A 90 21.14 -4.60 6.49
N MET A 91 20.54 -3.76 7.32
CA MET A 91 20.75 -2.32 7.28
C MET A 91 22.24 -1.96 7.47
N ARG A 92 22.98 -2.76 8.25
CA ARG A 92 24.43 -2.61 8.41
C ARG A 92 25.18 -2.84 7.10
N THR A 93 24.79 -3.87 6.34
CA THR A 93 25.40 -4.16 5.03
C THR A 93 25.09 -3.09 3.99
N VAL A 94 23.91 -2.47 4.05
CA VAL A 94 23.56 -1.33 3.18
C VAL A 94 24.45 -0.11 3.50
N VAL A 95 24.66 0.18 4.79
CA VAL A 95 25.55 1.28 5.22
C VAL A 95 27.00 1.02 4.81
N ASP A 96 27.47 -0.22 4.86
CA ASP A 96 28.82 -0.54 4.43
C ASP A 96 28.96 -0.50 2.90
N ALA A 97 27.94 -0.94 2.16
CA ALA A 97 27.91 -0.84 0.70
C ALA A 97 27.92 0.61 0.23
N THR A 98 27.12 1.50 0.85
CA THR A 98 27.10 2.94 0.54
C THR A 98 28.44 3.60 0.83
N LYS A 99 29.08 3.30 1.96
CA LYS A 99 30.45 3.78 2.26
C LYS A 99 31.49 3.30 1.25
N LEU A 100 31.37 2.07 0.73
CA LEU A 100 32.29 1.56 -0.30
C LEU A 100 32.04 2.22 -1.65
N ARG A 101 30.78 2.51 -1.98
CA ARG A 101 30.39 3.26 -3.18
C ARG A 101 30.89 4.71 -3.13
N ASP A 102 30.79 5.37 -1.98
CA ASP A 102 31.31 6.74 -1.77
C ASP A 102 32.85 6.81 -1.93
N ARG A 103 33.55 5.68 -1.71
CA ARG A 103 35.00 5.56 -1.94
C ARG A 103 35.37 5.29 -3.41
N GLY A 104 34.39 5.20 -4.30
CA GLY A 104 34.59 4.97 -5.73
C GLY A 104 34.83 3.50 -6.12
N VAL A 105 34.50 2.54 -5.25
CA VAL A 105 34.56 1.12 -5.60
C VAL A 105 33.38 0.81 -6.54
N PRO A 106 33.60 0.07 -7.66
CA PRO A 106 32.51 -0.27 -8.57
C PRO A 106 31.54 -1.26 -7.91
N ASP A 107 30.24 -1.10 -8.19
CA ASP A 107 29.16 -1.86 -7.55
C ASP A 107 29.39 -3.38 -7.62
N LYS A 108 29.91 -3.90 -8.74
CA LYS A 108 30.23 -5.32 -8.93
C LYS A 108 31.26 -5.87 -7.93
N ASP A 109 32.25 -5.05 -7.56
CA ASP A 109 33.29 -5.43 -6.60
C ASP A 109 32.74 -5.36 -5.17
N ILE A 110 31.85 -4.41 -4.89
CA ILE A 110 31.15 -4.30 -3.61
C ILE A 110 30.23 -5.52 -3.41
N GLU A 111 29.46 -5.90 -4.43
CA GLU A 111 28.57 -7.07 -4.41
C GLU A 111 29.37 -8.36 -4.14
N SER A 112 30.50 -8.53 -4.81
CA SER A 112 31.39 -9.68 -4.62
C SER A 112 32.00 -9.73 -3.21
N ARG A 113 32.41 -8.57 -2.69
CA ARG A 113 33.04 -8.44 -1.36
C ARG A 113 32.06 -8.66 -0.21
N LEU A 114 30.83 -8.19 -0.36
CA LEU A 114 29.76 -8.33 0.63
C LEU A 114 28.92 -9.61 0.44
N ARG A 115 29.23 -10.44 -0.58
CA ARG A 115 28.47 -11.64 -0.96
C ARG A 115 27.00 -11.35 -1.19
N ILE A 116 26.73 -10.24 -1.87
CA ILE A 116 25.39 -9.81 -2.27
C ILE A 116 25.13 -10.34 -3.68
N GLN A 117 23.87 -10.60 -4.02
CA GLN A 117 23.53 -10.98 -5.39
C GLN A 117 23.96 -9.88 -6.39
N PRO A 118 24.55 -10.26 -7.55
CA PRO A 118 24.94 -9.28 -8.56
C PRO A 118 23.73 -8.51 -9.10
N GLY A 119 23.90 -7.19 -9.27
CA GLY A 119 22.87 -6.28 -9.77
C GLY A 119 21.85 -5.82 -8.72
N LEU A 120 22.09 -6.11 -7.44
CA LEU A 120 21.21 -5.67 -6.35
C LEU A 120 21.53 -4.24 -5.92
N LEU A 121 22.80 -3.83 -5.95
CA LEU A 121 23.19 -2.44 -5.67
C LEU A 121 22.67 -1.48 -6.75
N GLY A 122 22.59 -1.93 -8.01
CA GLY A 122 21.96 -1.18 -9.09
C GLY A 122 20.46 -0.97 -8.95
N ARG A 123 19.77 -1.75 -8.09
CA ARG A 123 18.34 -1.54 -7.76
C ARG A 123 18.12 -0.56 -6.60
N LEU A 124 19.17 -0.24 -5.85
CA LEU A 124 19.14 0.64 -4.67
C LEU A 124 19.51 2.10 -5.00
N GLY A 125 19.69 2.42 -6.29
CA GLY A 125 20.08 3.74 -6.79
C GLY A 125 19.04 4.34 -7.72
#